data_AF-A0A8T4DEV0-F1
#
_entry.id   AF-A0A8T4DEV0-F1
#
_cell.length_a   1.000
_cell.length_b   1.000
_cell.length_c   1.000
_cell.angle_alpha   90.00
_cell.angle_beta   90.00
_cell.angle_gamma   90.00
#
_symmetry.space_group_name_H-M   'P 1'
#
loop_
_entity.id
_entity.type
_entity.pdbx_description
1 polymer ?
#
loop_
_entity_poly.entity_id
_entity_poly.type
_entity_poly.pdbx_seq_one_letter_code
_entity_poly.pdbx_strand_id
1 'polypeptide(L)'
;MENRIVLSSVLVLTLFAVTAIPVASATVYYLVPDDSGVEGYGNTIQVQLRLNATQEFQTGKVTIMYESCAAVEGFTYDSEWEFKTPPASYPGEYIITFGNEDEYGLPVNLNAGNYLIGTYTIQCNSTTPCVTDLLFVSSSPHSSTWACDLAALGVPHVPFTTDNGTFACTAPPEPFSKDLVAGWNLISLPLLADDMTVANIIDTSLSGSYDALFRYDAGTHAFVQLASGDTMANGVGYFIHMTAADTWSYTGGAYTSMNIDLSQGLNMPGWLNCTKDITDGLSAIDGGYNYVARWNATTQEFETFNPVAPSVFNDFSELERGEGYFISAKTAGTITEAC
;
A
#
# COMPACT_ATOMS: atom_id res chain seq x y z
N MET A 1 -48.98 7.96 73.76
CA MET A 1 -49.45 9.14 72.99
C MET A 1 -48.19 9.90 72.62
N GLU A 2 -48.09 10.44 71.39
CA GLU A 2 -46.89 10.96 70.69
C GLU A 2 -46.15 9.90 69.85
N ASN A 3 -46.52 9.66 68.58
CA ASN A 3 -46.32 10.40 67.32
C ASN A 3 -44.89 10.43 66.74
N ARG A 4 -44.67 9.46 65.84
CA ARG A 4 -43.90 9.41 64.57
C ARG A 4 -43.24 10.71 64.08
N ILE A 5 -42.06 10.57 63.48
CA ILE A 5 -41.72 11.00 62.10
C ILE A 5 -40.53 10.13 61.62
N VAL A 6 -40.73 9.36 60.55
CA VAL A 6 -39.65 8.76 59.74
C VAL A 6 -39.75 9.45 58.38
N LEU A 7 -38.77 10.30 58.06
CA LEU A 7 -38.64 10.95 56.76
C LEU A 7 -38.06 9.95 55.76
N SER A 8 -38.90 9.42 54.87
CA SER A 8 -38.48 8.73 53.66
C SER A 8 -38.40 9.75 52.51
N SER A 9 -37.21 10.29 52.29
CA SER A 9 -36.89 11.16 51.15
C SER A 9 -36.75 10.33 49.87
N VAL A 10 -37.76 10.40 49.01
CA VAL A 10 -37.73 9.88 47.63
C VAL A 10 -36.86 10.82 46.80
N LEU A 11 -35.66 10.37 46.45
CA LEU A 11 -34.77 11.06 45.52
C LEU A 11 -35.29 10.84 44.10
N VAL A 12 -35.94 11.86 43.52
CA VAL A 12 -36.35 11.87 42.11
C VAL A 12 -35.10 12.17 41.28
N LEU A 13 -34.53 11.14 40.65
CA LEU A 13 -33.43 11.27 39.70
C LEU A 13 -34.01 11.75 38.37
N THR A 14 -33.97 13.06 38.12
CA THR A 14 -34.30 13.65 36.81
C THR A 14 -33.21 13.28 35.80
N LEU A 15 -33.52 12.32 34.94
CA LEU A 15 -32.72 11.95 33.78
C LEU A 15 -32.79 13.09 32.75
N PHE A 16 -31.74 13.91 32.67
CA PHE A 16 -31.54 14.81 31.53
C PHE A 16 -31.18 13.96 30.31
N ALA A 17 -32.17 13.71 29.44
CA ALA A 17 -31.90 13.21 28.11
C ALA A 17 -31.16 14.32 27.35
N VAL A 18 -29.85 14.16 27.19
CA VAL A 18 -29.08 14.92 26.20
C VAL A 18 -29.56 14.42 24.84
N THR A 19 -30.48 15.15 24.23
CA THR A 19 -30.80 14.95 22.82
C THR A 19 -29.56 15.33 22.03
N ALA A 20 -28.77 14.35 21.61
CA ALA A 20 -27.80 14.58 20.56
C ALA A 20 -28.59 15.07 19.34
N ILE A 21 -28.40 16.34 18.98
CA ILE A 21 -28.88 16.86 17.71
C ILE A 21 -28.17 16.02 16.65
N PRO A 22 -28.88 15.33 15.73
CA PRO A 22 -28.21 14.68 14.62
C PRO A 22 -27.49 15.78 13.84
N VAL A 23 -26.16 15.77 13.87
CA VAL A 23 -25.36 16.64 13.01
C VAL A 23 -25.70 16.21 11.58
N ALA A 24 -26.29 17.10 10.80
CA ALA A 24 -26.51 16.85 9.39
C ALA A 24 -25.16 16.46 8.77
N SER A 25 -25.14 15.43 7.91
CA SER A 25 -23.92 15.05 7.20
C SER A 25 -23.39 16.28 6.45
N ALA A 26 -22.11 16.60 6.64
CA ALA A 26 -21.49 17.71 5.94
C ALA A 26 -21.33 17.38 4.44
N THR A 27 -21.28 18.42 3.61
CA THR A 27 -20.87 18.30 2.21
C THR A 27 -19.42 17.80 2.13
N VAL A 28 -19.08 16.85 1.25
CA VAL A 28 -17.74 16.22 1.23
C VAL A 28 -17.04 16.40 -0.11
N TYR A 29 -15.81 16.92 -0.10
CA TYR A 29 -14.88 16.83 -1.24
C TYR A 29 -14.05 15.55 -1.13
N TYR A 30 -13.90 14.82 -2.25
CA TYR A 30 -13.17 13.55 -2.29
C TYR A 30 -12.64 13.25 -3.69
N LEU A 31 -11.75 12.26 -3.80
CA LEU A 31 -11.12 11.85 -5.05
C LEU A 31 -11.66 10.49 -5.56
N VAL A 32 -11.65 10.29 -6.89
CA VAL A 32 -11.94 8.98 -7.50
C VAL A 32 -10.93 8.68 -8.63
N PRO A 33 -10.10 7.63 -8.51
CA PRO A 33 -9.91 6.83 -7.30
C PRO A 33 -9.36 7.69 -6.15
N ASP A 34 -9.62 7.25 -4.91
CA ASP A 34 -9.20 7.98 -3.71
C ASP A 34 -7.68 7.86 -3.50
N ASP A 35 -7.18 6.62 -3.50
CA ASP A 35 -5.77 6.29 -3.66
C ASP A 35 -5.46 5.98 -5.12
N SER A 36 -4.43 6.64 -5.65
CA SER A 36 -4.06 6.59 -7.06
C SER A 36 -2.57 6.33 -7.23
N GLY A 37 -2.13 5.98 -8.44
CA GLY A 37 -0.71 5.79 -8.70
C GLY A 37 -0.42 5.35 -10.13
N VAL A 38 0.84 5.46 -10.51
CA VAL A 38 1.35 5.03 -11.82
C VAL A 38 2.75 4.45 -11.69
N GLU A 39 3.05 3.53 -12.59
CA GLU A 39 4.38 2.95 -12.74
C GLU A 39 5.29 3.89 -13.52
N GLY A 40 6.46 4.21 -12.98
CA GLY A 40 7.52 4.89 -13.69
C GLY A 40 7.37 6.42 -13.82
N TYR A 41 8.53 7.08 -13.83
CA TYR A 41 8.65 8.52 -14.03
C TYR A 41 8.03 8.96 -15.36
N GLY A 42 7.23 10.03 -15.33
CA GLY A 42 6.61 10.65 -16.50
C GLY A 42 5.25 10.06 -16.89
N ASN A 43 4.86 8.91 -16.34
CA ASN A 43 3.53 8.35 -16.61
C ASN A 43 2.44 9.11 -15.84
N THR A 44 1.21 9.08 -16.36
CA THR A 44 0.10 9.91 -15.87
C THR A 44 -1.16 9.09 -15.61
N ILE A 45 -1.93 9.49 -14.60
CA ILE A 45 -3.28 8.98 -14.33
C ILE A 45 -4.29 10.11 -14.28
N GLN A 46 -5.55 9.77 -14.51
CA GLN A 46 -6.69 10.65 -14.37
C GLN A 46 -7.37 10.41 -13.01
N VAL A 47 -7.50 11.46 -12.20
CA VAL A 47 -8.14 11.41 -10.87
C VAL A 47 -9.29 12.41 -10.83
N GLN A 48 -10.50 11.92 -10.63
CA GLN A 48 -11.69 12.76 -10.53
C GLN A 48 -11.70 13.49 -9.19
N LEU A 49 -12.05 14.77 -9.23
CA LEU A 49 -12.45 15.53 -8.07
C LEU A 49 -13.98 15.56 -7.99
N ARG A 50 -14.53 15.17 -6.84
CA ARG A 50 -15.97 15.09 -6.65
C ARG A 50 -16.43 15.83 -5.41
N LEU A 51 -17.69 16.24 -5.45
CA LEU A 51 -18.40 16.86 -4.34
C LEU A 51 -19.69 16.09 -4.07
N ASN A 52 -19.84 15.59 -2.85
CA ASN A 52 -21.11 15.07 -2.36
C ASN A 52 -21.78 16.14 -1.49
N ALA A 53 -22.66 16.94 -2.10
CA ALA A 53 -23.37 18.03 -1.46
C ALA A 53 -24.60 17.52 -0.71
N THR A 54 -24.75 17.90 0.55
CA THR A 54 -25.91 17.51 1.39
C THR A 54 -26.99 18.59 1.47
N GLN A 55 -26.71 19.76 0.89
CA GLN A 55 -27.59 20.90 0.76
C GLN A 55 -27.34 21.60 -0.58
N GLU A 56 -28.18 22.58 -0.91
CA GLU A 56 -27.95 23.42 -2.08
C GLU A 56 -26.61 24.16 -1.99
N PHE A 57 -25.94 24.27 -3.12
CA PHE A 57 -24.70 25.01 -3.28
C PHE A 57 -24.62 25.59 -4.70
N GLN A 58 -23.69 26.50 -4.93
CA GLN A 58 -23.59 27.20 -6.20
C GLN A 58 -22.18 27.22 -6.76
N THR A 59 -21.19 27.49 -5.89
CA THR A 59 -19.79 27.60 -6.29
C THR A 59 -18.89 27.02 -5.21
N GLY A 60 -17.71 26.61 -5.61
CA GLY A 60 -16.69 26.16 -4.69
C GLY A 60 -15.30 26.46 -5.19
N LYS A 61 -14.37 26.38 -4.27
CA LYS A 61 -12.95 26.42 -4.51
C LYS A 61 -12.30 25.25 -3.79
N VAL A 62 -11.45 24.53 -4.49
CA VAL A 62 -10.72 23.39 -3.92
C VAL A 62 -9.24 23.64 -4.08
N THR A 63 -8.51 23.44 -2.98
CA THR A 63 -7.05 23.53 -2.93
C THR A 63 -6.51 22.19 -2.47
N ILE A 64 -5.73 21.55 -3.35
CA ILE A 64 -4.99 20.33 -3.04
C ILE A 64 -3.53 20.69 -2.83
N MET A 65 -2.97 20.27 -1.70
CA MET A 65 -1.54 20.23 -1.49
C MET A 65 -1.01 18.83 -1.72
N TYR A 66 0.18 18.74 -2.30
CA TYR A 66 0.89 17.50 -2.55
C TYR A 66 2.39 17.77 -2.45
N GLU A 67 3.15 16.74 -2.08
CA GLU A 67 4.59 16.84 -1.93
C GLU A 67 5.32 15.91 -2.91
N SER A 68 6.65 16.08 -2.91
CA SER A 68 7.68 15.10 -3.26
C SER A 68 7.69 14.52 -4.67
N CYS A 69 6.63 13.85 -5.11
CA CYS A 69 6.68 13.02 -6.30
C CYS A 69 5.44 12.96 -7.19
N ALA A 70 4.36 13.64 -6.84
CA ALA A 70 3.31 13.95 -7.79
C ALA A 70 3.60 15.29 -8.50
N ALA A 71 3.27 15.36 -9.79
CA ALA A 71 3.11 16.62 -10.51
C ALA A 71 1.69 16.69 -11.07
N VAL A 72 0.90 17.67 -10.66
CA VAL A 72 -0.41 17.91 -11.25
C VAL A 72 -0.22 18.71 -12.54
N GLU A 73 -0.24 18.01 -13.67
CA GLU A 73 0.02 18.57 -15.00
C GLU A 73 -1.16 19.40 -15.54
N GLY A 74 -2.37 19.10 -15.07
CA GLY A 74 -3.56 19.80 -15.53
C GLY A 74 -4.84 19.38 -14.84
N PHE A 75 -5.92 20.10 -15.18
CA PHE A 75 -7.27 19.82 -14.72
C PHE A 75 -8.27 20.12 -15.84
N THR A 76 -9.17 19.16 -16.09
CA THR A 76 -10.27 19.31 -17.04
C THR A 76 -11.58 19.40 -16.27
N TYR A 77 -12.24 20.55 -16.30
CA TYR A 77 -13.55 20.75 -15.68
C TYR A 77 -14.62 19.88 -16.36
N ASP A 78 -15.58 19.39 -15.57
CA ASP A 78 -16.80 18.79 -16.10
C ASP A 78 -17.64 19.82 -16.87
N SER A 79 -18.47 19.34 -17.80
CA SER A 79 -19.37 20.19 -18.58
C SER A 79 -20.47 20.85 -17.75
N GLU A 80 -20.76 20.35 -16.55
CA GLU A 80 -21.74 20.90 -15.60
C GLU A 80 -21.39 22.33 -15.13
N TRP A 81 -20.14 22.80 -15.32
CA TRP A 81 -19.70 24.09 -14.78
C TRP A 81 -19.52 25.16 -15.85
N GLU A 82 -20.41 26.15 -15.84
CA GLU A 82 -20.36 27.34 -16.68
C GLU A 82 -19.30 28.32 -16.18
N PHE A 83 -19.25 28.55 -14.87
CA PHE A 83 -18.22 29.38 -14.25
C PHE A 83 -17.01 28.55 -13.88
N LYS A 84 -15.86 28.90 -14.44
CA LYS A 84 -14.57 28.31 -14.10
C LYS A 84 -13.45 29.31 -14.26
N THR A 85 -12.52 29.31 -13.32
CA THR A 85 -11.26 30.03 -13.50
C THR A 85 -10.21 29.08 -14.06
N PRO A 86 -9.24 29.57 -14.86
CA PRO A 86 -8.03 28.81 -15.11
C PRO A 86 -7.46 28.31 -13.78
N PRO A 87 -7.11 27.02 -13.66
CA PRO A 87 -6.51 26.52 -12.42
C PRO A 87 -5.24 27.29 -12.09
N ALA A 88 -5.04 27.59 -10.81
CA ALA A 88 -3.78 28.17 -10.35
C ALA A 88 -2.88 27.03 -9.86
N SER A 89 -1.69 26.94 -10.44
CA SER A 89 -0.70 25.92 -10.11
C SER A 89 0.53 26.59 -9.49
N TYR A 90 0.91 26.10 -8.33
CA TYR A 90 2.13 26.46 -7.61
C TYR A 90 2.88 25.17 -7.25
N PRO A 91 4.20 25.22 -6.97
CA PRO A 91 4.91 24.05 -6.50
C PRO A 91 4.27 23.45 -5.24
N GLY A 92 3.75 22.22 -5.36
CA GLY A 92 3.07 21.49 -4.29
C GLY A 92 1.65 21.93 -3.96
N GLU A 93 1.04 22.79 -4.79
CA GLU A 93 -0.31 23.31 -4.55
C GLU A 93 -1.06 23.53 -5.87
N TYR A 94 -2.29 23.03 -5.95
CA TYR A 94 -3.16 23.21 -7.10
C TYR A 94 -4.56 23.68 -6.68
N ILE A 95 -5.00 24.79 -7.25
CA ILE A 95 -6.26 25.45 -6.89
C ILE A 95 -7.20 25.47 -8.09
N ILE A 96 -8.43 25.03 -7.86
CA ILE A 96 -9.52 25.12 -8.83
C ILE A 96 -10.66 25.96 -8.27
N THR A 97 -11.37 26.68 -9.14
CA THR A 97 -12.61 27.40 -8.77
C THR A 97 -13.67 27.08 -9.82
N PHE A 98 -14.85 26.69 -9.36
CA PHE A 98 -15.96 26.27 -10.19
C PHE A 98 -17.27 26.87 -9.67
N GLY A 99 -18.24 27.06 -10.54
CA GLY A 99 -19.57 27.54 -10.18
C GLY A 99 -20.57 27.29 -11.28
N ASN A 100 -21.85 27.27 -10.90
CA ASN A 100 -22.97 27.05 -11.78
C ASN A 100 -23.67 28.39 -12.08
N GLU A 101 -23.89 28.67 -13.36
CA GLU A 101 -24.53 29.90 -13.84
C GLU A 101 -25.55 29.59 -14.93
N ASP A 102 -26.58 30.44 -15.07
CA ASP A 102 -27.50 30.35 -16.21
C ASP A 102 -26.89 30.92 -17.50
N GLU A 103 -27.66 30.89 -18.59
CA GLU A 103 -27.24 31.41 -19.90
C GLU A 103 -26.87 32.91 -19.92
N TYR A 104 -27.24 33.65 -18.87
CA TYR A 104 -26.93 35.08 -18.70
C TYR A 104 -25.76 35.34 -17.76
N GLY A 105 -25.11 34.29 -17.25
CA GLY A 105 -24.05 34.38 -16.25
C GLY A 105 -24.58 34.73 -14.87
N LEU A 106 -25.86 34.48 -14.59
CA LEU A 106 -26.43 34.66 -13.26
C LEU A 106 -26.21 33.40 -12.43
N PRO A 107 -25.73 33.51 -11.18
CA PRO A 107 -25.46 32.34 -10.37
C PRO A 107 -26.73 31.53 -10.05
N VAL A 108 -26.68 30.20 -10.22
CA VAL A 108 -27.82 29.29 -10.01
C VAL A 108 -27.44 28.19 -9.01
N ASN A 109 -28.33 27.91 -8.05
CA ASN A 109 -28.12 26.84 -7.07
C ASN A 109 -28.34 25.46 -7.70
N LEU A 110 -27.42 24.56 -7.40
CA LEU A 110 -27.57 23.14 -7.61
C LEU A 110 -28.16 22.50 -6.34
N ASN A 111 -28.97 21.46 -6.52
CA ASN A 111 -29.53 20.70 -5.42
C ASN A 111 -28.46 19.88 -4.69
N ALA A 112 -28.82 19.30 -3.54
CA ALA A 112 -28.02 18.25 -2.93
C ALA A 112 -27.80 17.09 -3.92
N GLY A 113 -26.60 16.54 -3.98
CA GLY A 113 -26.23 15.54 -4.97
C GLY A 113 -24.74 15.28 -5.06
N ASN A 114 -24.38 14.34 -5.93
CA ASN A 114 -22.99 13.96 -6.18
C ASN A 114 -22.55 14.49 -7.55
N TYR A 115 -21.60 15.42 -7.53
CA TYR A 115 -21.15 16.16 -8.70
C TYR A 115 -19.70 15.83 -9.03
N LEU A 116 -19.43 15.60 -10.31
CA LEU A 116 -18.07 15.59 -10.84
C LEU A 116 -17.66 17.05 -11.06
N ILE A 117 -16.61 17.50 -10.39
CA ILE A 117 -16.09 18.86 -10.58
C ILE A 117 -15.20 18.90 -11.83
N GLY A 118 -14.40 17.86 -11.98
CA GLY A 118 -13.51 17.67 -13.10
C GLY A 118 -12.46 16.62 -12.77
N THR A 119 -11.43 16.55 -13.61
CA THR A 119 -10.45 15.47 -13.56
C THR A 119 -9.04 16.05 -13.59
N TYR A 120 -8.24 15.74 -12.58
CA TYR A 120 -6.81 15.99 -12.55
C TYR A 120 -6.08 15.03 -13.48
N THR A 121 -5.07 15.54 -14.17
CA THR A 121 -3.99 14.72 -14.75
C THR A 121 -2.81 14.80 -13.80
N ILE A 122 -2.49 13.69 -13.14
CA ILE A 122 -1.37 13.60 -12.18
C ILE A 122 -0.28 12.75 -12.80
N GLN A 123 0.94 13.28 -12.87
CA GLN A 123 2.13 12.63 -13.38
C GLN A 123 3.03 12.18 -12.23
N CYS A 124 3.66 11.01 -12.38
CA CYS A 124 4.76 10.62 -11.52
C CYS A 124 6.02 11.45 -11.84
N ASN A 125 6.48 12.23 -10.87
CA ASN A 125 7.65 13.10 -10.98
C ASN A 125 8.86 12.59 -10.16
N SER A 126 8.89 11.30 -9.84
CA SER A 126 10.02 10.67 -9.15
C SER A 126 10.56 9.48 -9.92
N THR A 127 11.90 9.34 -9.93
CA THR A 127 12.60 8.16 -10.48
C THR A 127 12.74 7.04 -9.46
N THR A 128 12.41 7.29 -8.19
CA THR A 128 12.39 6.31 -7.10
C THR A 128 10.97 6.12 -6.58
N PRO A 129 10.58 4.92 -6.11
CA PRO A 129 9.27 4.71 -5.50
C PRO A 129 8.99 5.67 -4.34
N CYS A 130 7.78 6.20 -4.29
CA CYS A 130 7.33 7.11 -3.24
C CYS A 130 5.81 7.20 -3.25
N VAL A 131 5.27 7.66 -2.12
CA VAL A 131 3.86 7.99 -1.96
C VAL A 131 3.78 9.42 -1.47
N THR A 132 2.87 10.20 -2.04
CA THR A 132 2.51 11.52 -1.53
C THR A 132 1.03 11.57 -1.19
N ASP A 133 0.71 12.25 -0.10
CA ASP A 133 -0.67 12.59 0.21
C ASP A 133 -1.19 13.66 -0.74
N LEU A 134 -2.48 13.58 -1.07
CA LEU A 134 -3.25 14.59 -1.79
C LEU A 134 -4.23 15.23 -0.80
N LEU A 135 -3.77 16.32 -0.17
CA LEU A 135 -4.43 16.92 0.98
C LEU A 135 -5.35 18.07 0.56
N PHE A 136 -6.63 17.96 0.90
CA PHE A 136 -7.54 19.09 0.83
C PHE A 136 -7.28 20.03 2.02
N VAL A 137 -6.94 21.28 1.75
CA VAL A 137 -6.59 22.23 2.82
C VAL A 137 -7.61 23.33 3.03
N SER A 138 -7.94 23.60 4.30
CA SER A 138 -8.73 24.74 4.75
C SER A 138 -7.88 26.00 4.96
N SER A 139 -6.55 25.89 4.84
CA SER A 139 -5.61 27.01 4.85
C SER A 139 -4.42 26.69 3.93
N SER A 140 -4.17 27.56 2.96
CA SER A 140 -2.95 27.52 2.15
C SER A 140 -2.33 28.94 2.05
N PRO A 141 -1.08 29.06 1.58
CA PRO A 141 -0.45 30.36 1.34
C PRO A 141 -1.21 31.23 0.32
N HIS A 142 -1.94 30.61 -0.60
CA HIS A 142 -2.60 31.33 -1.72
C HIS A 142 -4.12 31.36 -1.59
N SER A 143 -4.78 30.26 -1.24
CA SER A 143 -6.24 30.21 -1.05
C SER A 143 -6.69 28.95 -0.31
N SER A 144 -7.73 29.08 0.52
CA SER A 144 -8.36 27.95 1.20
C SER A 144 -9.42 27.24 0.33
N THR A 145 -9.70 25.98 0.64
CA THR A 145 -10.88 25.24 0.16
C THR A 145 -12.17 25.78 0.81
N TRP A 146 -13.24 25.93 0.03
CA TRP A 146 -14.57 26.35 0.49
C TRP A 146 -15.68 26.02 -0.52
N ALA A 147 -16.92 25.98 -0.05
CA ALA A 147 -18.14 25.92 -0.87
C ALA A 147 -19.13 26.99 -0.39
N CYS A 148 -19.89 27.63 -1.29
CA CYS A 148 -20.97 28.54 -0.89
C CYS A 148 -22.25 28.33 -1.70
N ASP A 149 -23.38 28.67 -1.08
CA ASP A 149 -24.73 28.62 -1.63
C ASP A 149 -25.12 29.91 -2.39
N LEU A 150 -24.30 30.97 -2.32
CA LEU A 150 -24.44 32.18 -3.12
C LEU A 150 -23.10 32.92 -3.26
N ALA A 151 -22.70 33.24 -4.49
CA ALA A 151 -21.49 34.01 -4.84
C ALA A 151 -21.65 35.51 -4.54
N ALA A 152 -22.01 35.85 -3.30
CA ALA A 152 -22.06 37.22 -2.81
C ALA A 152 -21.08 37.43 -1.64
N LEU A 153 -20.45 38.60 -1.61
CA LEU A 153 -19.55 38.99 -0.52
C LEU A 153 -20.30 38.93 0.82
N GLY A 154 -19.86 38.07 1.73
CA GLY A 154 -20.40 37.95 3.09
C GLY A 154 -21.43 36.82 3.30
N VAL A 155 -21.62 35.92 2.34
CA VAL A 155 -22.48 34.74 2.50
C VAL A 155 -21.74 33.65 3.29
N PRO A 156 -22.39 32.97 4.26
CA PRO A 156 -21.79 31.86 5.00
C PRO A 156 -21.39 30.71 4.07
N HIS A 157 -20.20 30.15 4.29
CA HIS A 157 -19.80 28.93 3.58
C HIS A 157 -20.71 27.77 3.98
N VAL A 158 -21.01 26.91 3.01
CA VAL A 158 -21.66 25.61 3.26
C VAL A 158 -20.70 24.79 4.13
N PRO A 159 -21.16 24.22 5.27
CA PRO A 159 -20.32 23.33 6.07
C PRO A 159 -19.84 22.15 5.21
N PHE A 160 -18.53 21.92 5.20
CA PHE A 160 -17.94 20.83 4.43
C PHE A 160 -16.89 20.07 5.24
N THR A 161 -16.65 18.84 4.83
CA THR A 161 -15.51 18.01 5.22
C THR A 161 -14.75 17.58 3.96
N THR A 162 -13.60 16.98 4.16
CA THR A 162 -12.72 16.54 3.09
C THR A 162 -12.28 15.12 3.35
N ASP A 163 -12.19 14.34 2.28
CA ASP A 163 -11.64 12.99 2.27
C ASP A 163 -10.35 13.03 1.44
N ASN A 164 -9.20 12.89 2.11
CA ASN A 164 -7.91 13.02 1.45
C ASN A 164 -7.54 11.72 0.75
N GLY A 165 -6.83 11.84 -0.37
CA GLY A 165 -6.32 10.68 -1.11
C GLY A 165 -4.80 10.57 -1.06
N THR A 166 -4.26 9.58 -1.77
CA THR A 166 -2.82 9.44 -1.99
C THR A 166 -2.48 9.25 -3.47
N PHE A 167 -1.23 9.54 -3.83
CA PHE A 167 -0.66 9.25 -5.14
C PHE A 167 0.69 8.54 -4.99
N ALA A 168 0.83 7.37 -5.62
CA ALA A 168 2.06 6.58 -5.62
C ALA A 168 2.78 6.62 -6.97
N CYS A 169 4.07 6.97 -6.96
CA CYS A 169 5.00 6.60 -8.01
C CYS A 169 5.55 5.22 -7.69
N THR A 170 5.26 4.21 -8.50
CA THR A 170 5.85 2.89 -8.35
C THR A 170 7.02 2.70 -9.33
N ALA A 171 7.98 1.86 -8.99
CA ALA A 171 9.00 1.47 -9.96
C ALA A 171 8.34 0.66 -11.09
N PRO A 172 8.81 0.77 -12.34
CA PRO A 172 8.34 -0.11 -13.40
C PRO A 172 8.61 -1.58 -13.00
N PRO A 173 7.70 -2.51 -13.33
CA PRO A 173 7.92 -3.93 -13.10
C PRO A 173 9.19 -4.39 -13.81
N GLU A 174 10.02 -5.13 -13.11
CA GLU A 174 11.19 -5.78 -13.71
C GLU A 174 10.92 -7.28 -13.94
N PRO A 175 11.54 -7.89 -14.96
CA PRO A 175 11.49 -9.32 -15.13
C PRO A 175 12.47 -10.01 -14.18
N PHE A 176 12.05 -11.17 -13.65
CA PHE A 176 12.92 -12.13 -12.99
C PHE A 176 12.81 -13.48 -13.69
N SER A 177 13.94 -14.16 -13.85
CA SER A 177 14.01 -15.52 -14.36
C SER A 177 15.06 -16.33 -13.62
N LYS A 178 14.75 -17.60 -13.36
CA LYS A 178 15.67 -18.56 -12.73
C LYS A 178 15.50 -19.94 -13.36
N ASP A 179 16.61 -20.52 -13.77
CA ASP A 179 16.62 -21.89 -14.26
C ASP A 179 16.47 -22.86 -13.08
N LEU A 180 15.50 -23.76 -13.18
CA LEU A 180 15.26 -24.82 -12.21
C LEU A 180 15.61 -26.16 -12.85
N VAL A 181 16.35 -26.99 -12.12
CA VAL A 181 16.74 -28.32 -12.59
C VAL A 181 15.71 -29.36 -12.17
N ALA A 182 15.67 -30.50 -12.87
CA ALA A 182 14.81 -31.62 -12.46
C ALA A 182 15.16 -32.08 -11.02
N GLY A 183 14.13 -32.42 -10.24
CA GLY A 183 14.26 -32.69 -8.81
C GLY A 183 13.89 -31.47 -7.95
N TRP A 184 14.36 -31.44 -6.71
CA TRP A 184 14.04 -30.36 -5.78
C TRP A 184 14.87 -29.11 -6.05
N ASN A 185 14.23 -27.96 -5.94
CA ASN A 185 14.84 -26.63 -5.95
C ASN A 185 14.28 -25.84 -4.76
N LEU A 186 15.10 -25.00 -4.12
CA LEU A 186 14.67 -24.12 -3.04
C LEU A 186 14.69 -22.68 -3.56
N ILE A 187 13.53 -22.05 -3.63
CA ILE A 187 13.36 -20.73 -4.24
C ILE A 187 12.79 -19.73 -3.25
N SER A 188 12.88 -18.44 -3.59
CA SER A 188 12.16 -17.35 -2.94
C SER A 188 11.63 -16.38 -3.97
N LEU A 189 10.81 -15.42 -3.53
CA LEU A 189 10.16 -14.44 -4.40
C LEU A 189 10.89 -13.08 -4.33
N PRO A 190 11.77 -12.76 -5.29
CA PRO A 190 12.52 -11.50 -5.28
C PRO A 190 11.70 -10.32 -5.83
N LEU A 191 10.53 -10.55 -6.41
CA LEU A 191 9.62 -9.50 -6.89
C LEU A 191 8.25 -9.56 -6.20
N LEU A 192 7.62 -8.40 -6.07
CA LEU A 192 6.23 -8.14 -5.67
C LEU A 192 5.37 -8.01 -6.94
N ALA A 193 4.41 -8.91 -7.12
CA ALA A 193 3.42 -8.80 -8.20
C ALA A 193 2.05 -8.40 -7.63
N ASP A 194 1.17 -7.87 -8.48
CA ASP A 194 -0.21 -7.51 -8.09
C ASP A 194 -1.01 -8.75 -7.65
N ASP A 195 -0.75 -9.90 -8.29
CA ASP A 195 -1.31 -11.20 -7.95
C ASP A 195 -0.19 -12.14 -7.49
N MET A 196 -0.15 -12.41 -6.19
CA MET A 196 0.85 -13.29 -5.57
C MET A 196 0.39 -14.75 -5.47
N THR A 197 -0.63 -15.18 -6.21
CA THR A 197 -1.06 -16.59 -6.23
C THR A 197 -0.04 -17.49 -6.92
N VAL A 198 -0.01 -18.78 -6.55
CA VAL A 198 0.78 -19.81 -7.24
C VAL A 198 0.45 -19.84 -8.74
N ALA A 199 -0.83 -19.67 -9.11
CA ALA A 199 -1.25 -19.60 -10.50
C ALA A 199 -0.51 -18.51 -11.28
N ASN A 200 -0.42 -17.31 -10.73
CA ASN A 200 0.25 -16.20 -11.39
C ASN A 200 1.78 -16.36 -11.35
N ILE A 201 2.35 -16.67 -10.19
CA ILE A 201 3.79 -16.62 -9.95
C ILE A 201 4.52 -17.85 -10.50
N ILE A 202 3.93 -19.05 -10.39
CA ILE A 202 4.58 -20.32 -10.72
C ILE A 202 3.98 -20.93 -11.99
N ASP A 203 2.66 -21.14 -12.03
CA ASP A 203 2.01 -21.92 -13.10
C ASP A 203 2.17 -21.25 -14.48
N THR A 204 2.19 -19.91 -14.53
CA THR A 204 2.33 -19.15 -15.77
C THR A 204 3.56 -19.55 -16.60
N SER A 205 4.70 -19.84 -15.95
CA SER A 205 5.93 -20.26 -16.63
C SER A 205 6.26 -21.74 -16.50
N LEU A 206 5.77 -22.42 -15.45
CA LEU A 206 6.17 -23.80 -15.13
C LEU A 206 5.04 -24.83 -15.25
N SER A 207 3.85 -24.47 -15.72
CA SER A 207 2.72 -25.40 -15.81
C SER A 207 3.09 -26.70 -16.56
N GLY A 208 3.05 -27.83 -15.85
CA GLY A 208 3.37 -29.16 -16.38
C GLY A 208 4.83 -29.59 -16.17
N SER A 209 5.71 -28.69 -15.74
CA SER A 209 7.14 -28.95 -15.47
C SER A 209 7.44 -29.18 -13.98
N TYR A 210 6.44 -29.09 -13.09
CA TYR A 210 6.55 -29.36 -11.66
C TYR A 210 5.32 -30.12 -11.14
N ASP A 211 5.46 -30.85 -10.03
CA ASP A 211 4.37 -31.64 -9.43
C ASP A 211 4.16 -31.39 -7.92
N ALA A 212 5.06 -30.63 -7.28
CA ALA A 212 4.96 -30.33 -5.86
C ALA A 212 5.54 -28.95 -5.53
N LEU A 213 4.86 -28.21 -4.66
CA LEU A 213 5.29 -26.92 -4.12
C LEU A 213 4.97 -26.87 -2.63
N PHE A 214 5.95 -26.55 -1.80
CA PHE A 214 5.82 -26.55 -0.34
C PHE A 214 6.43 -25.30 0.30
N ARG A 215 5.78 -24.80 1.35
CA ARG A 215 6.41 -23.92 2.35
C ARG A 215 6.65 -24.68 3.65
N TYR A 216 7.57 -24.21 4.47
CA TYR A 216 7.79 -24.74 5.82
C TYR A 216 7.08 -23.86 6.84
N ASP A 217 6.35 -24.49 7.75
CA ASP A 217 5.70 -23.82 8.87
C ASP A 217 6.51 -24.05 10.15
N ALA A 218 7.17 -22.99 10.62
CA ALA A 218 8.07 -23.06 11.77
C ALA A 218 7.34 -23.31 13.10
N GLY A 219 6.06 -22.96 13.21
CA GLY A 219 5.27 -23.16 14.43
C GLY A 219 4.80 -24.61 14.60
N THR A 220 4.50 -25.28 13.48
CA THR A 220 4.05 -26.69 13.47
C THR A 220 5.16 -27.68 13.09
N HIS A 221 6.32 -27.17 12.65
CA HIS A 221 7.45 -27.95 12.15
C HIS A 221 7.09 -28.88 10.97
N ALA A 222 6.21 -28.42 10.09
CA ALA A 222 5.68 -29.22 8.98
C ALA A 222 5.81 -28.50 7.64
N PHE A 223 5.90 -29.28 6.56
CA PHE A 223 5.75 -28.77 5.20
C PHE A 223 4.26 -28.66 4.86
N VAL A 224 3.88 -27.51 4.32
CA VAL A 224 2.52 -27.21 3.86
C VAL A 224 2.55 -27.13 2.35
N GLN A 225 1.80 -28.03 1.69
CA GLN A 225 1.66 -28.04 0.24
C GLN A 225 0.84 -26.84 -0.22
N LEU A 226 1.25 -26.21 -1.32
CA LEU A 226 0.52 -25.13 -1.96
C LEU A 226 -0.10 -25.62 -3.26
N ALA A 227 -1.30 -25.14 -3.56
CA ALA A 227 -2.03 -25.31 -4.80
C ALA A 227 -2.15 -23.98 -5.56
N SER A 228 -2.56 -24.02 -6.83
CA SER A 228 -2.64 -22.85 -7.72
C SER A 228 -3.39 -21.63 -7.13
N GLY A 229 -4.41 -21.87 -6.30
CA GLY A 229 -5.20 -20.80 -5.66
C GLY A 229 -4.59 -20.23 -4.38
N ASP A 230 -3.52 -20.81 -3.85
CA ASP A 230 -2.89 -20.32 -2.63
C ASP A 230 -2.00 -19.10 -2.93
N THR A 231 -1.96 -18.16 -1.98
CA THR A 231 -1.12 -16.97 -2.06
C THR A 231 0.27 -17.26 -1.49
N MET A 232 1.29 -16.89 -2.25
CA MET A 232 2.68 -16.90 -1.82
C MET A 232 3.07 -15.54 -1.22
N ALA A 233 4.10 -15.51 -0.39
CA ALA A 233 4.56 -14.33 0.32
C ALA A 233 6.05 -14.12 0.06
N ASN A 234 6.45 -12.87 -0.21
CA ASN A 234 7.84 -12.48 -0.16
C ASN A 234 8.42 -12.71 1.24
N GLY A 235 9.72 -12.94 1.33
CA GLY A 235 10.37 -13.32 2.58
C GLY A 235 10.18 -14.78 3.01
N VAL A 236 9.39 -15.57 2.28
CA VAL A 236 9.22 -17.01 2.52
C VAL A 236 10.00 -17.81 1.48
N GLY A 237 10.69 -18.87 1.93
CA GLY A 237 11.31 -19.85 1.06
C GLY A 237 10.31 -20.93 0.66
N TYR A 238 10.49 -21.50 -0.53
CA TYR A 238 9.61 -22.52 -1.10
C TYR A 238 10.42 -23.65 -1.73
N PHE A 239 10.05 -24.89 -1.39
CA PHE A 239 10.55 -26.06 -2.09
C PHE A 239 9.64 -26.41 -3.25
N ILE A 240 10.20 -26.46 -4.46
CA ILE A 240 9.51 -26.89 -5.68
C ILE A 240 10.18 -28.15 -6.22
N HIS A 241 9.39 -29.17 -6.54
CA HIS A 241 9.86 -30.38 -7.21
C HIS A 241 9.53 -30.30 -8.70
N MET A 242 10.58 -30.18 -9.51
CA MET A 242 10.51 -30.11 -10.95
C MET A 242 10.54 -31.52 -11.54
N THR A 243 9.58 -31.85 -12.40
CA THR A 243 9.54 -33.12 -13.15
C THR A 243 10.48 -33.10 -14.35
N ALA A 244 10.78 -31.91 -14.86
CA ALA A 244 11.77 -31.64 -15.89
C ALA A 244 12.43 -30.26 -15.62
N ALA A 245 13.67 -30.08 -16.08
CA ALA A 245 14.31 -28.77 -16.00
C ALA A 245 13.57 -27.75 -16.86
N ASP A 246 13.38 -26.55 -16.34
CA ASP A 246 12.64 -25.46 -17.00
C ASP A 246 13.06 -24.10 -16.41
N THR A 247 12.66 -23.01 -17.07
CA THR A 247 12.95 -21.66 -16.61
C THR A 247 11.73 -21.04 -15.94
N TRP A 248 11.82 -20.80 -14.63
CA TRP A 248 10.82 -20.05 -13.89
C TRP A 248 10.96 -18.56 -14.19
N SER A 249 9.88 -17.87 -14.53
CA SER A 249 9.89 -16.42 -14.75
C SER A 249 8.58 -15.73 -14.38
N TYR A 250 8.68 -14.51 -13.87
CA TYR A 250 7.55 -13.61 -13.62
C TYR A 250 8.01 -12.15 -13.56
N THR A 251 7.08 -11.19 -13.56
CA THR A 251 7.36 -9.75 -13.51
C THR A 251 6.73 -9.10 -12.29
N GLY A 252 7.38 -8.07 -11.74
CA GLY A 252 6.88 -7.34 -10.57
C GLY A 252 7.84 -6.27 -10.10
N GLY A 253 7.44 -5.50 -9.08
CA GLY A 253 8.32 -4.55 -8.40
C GLY A 253 9.38 -5.27 -7.56
N ALA A 254 10.57 -4.70 -7.43
CA ALA A 254 11.65 -5.30 -6.66
C ALA A 254 11.29 -5.44 -5.16
N TYR A 255 11.45 -6.64 -4.57
CA TYR A 255 11.36 -6.87 -3.13
C TYR A 255 12.72 -6.58 -2.48
N THR A 256 12.95 -5.31 -2.12
CA THR A 256 14.27 -4.82 -1.69
C THR A 256 14.44 -4.70 -0.18
N SER A 257 13.39 -4.88 0.63
CA SER A 257 13.53 -4.83 2.08
C SER A 257 12.63 -5.86 2.75
N MET A 258 13.07 -6.35 3.91
CA MET A 258 12.34 -7.35 4.67
C MET A 258 12.48 -7.14 6.17
N ASN A 259 11.45 -7.58 6.88
CA ASN A 259 11.40 -7.62 8.33
C ASN A 259 10.68 -8.92 8.74
N ILE A 260 11.46 -9.99 8.97
CA ILE A 260 10.95 -11.36 9.08
C ILE A 260 11.27 -11.93 10.45
N ASP A 261 10.23 -12.31 11.18
CA ASP A 261 10.39 -12.99 12.47
C ASP A 261 10.77 -14.46 12.28
N LEU A 262 11.80 -14.87 13.01
CA LEU A 262 12.24 -16.24 13.15
C LEU A 262 11.76 -16.80 14.49
N SER A 263 11.17 -17.99 14.44
CA SER A 263 10.92 -18.79 15.63
C SER A 263 12.21 -19.45 16.10
N GLN A 264 12.31 -19.76 17.40
CA GLN A 264 13.38 -20.64 17.88
C GLN A 264 13.29 -21.99 17.15
N GLY A 265 14.42 -22.49 16.65
CA GLY A 265 14.47 -23.71 15.85
C GLY A 265 14.60 -23.43 14.36
N LEU A 266 14.06 -24.33 13.54
CA LEU A 266 14.19 -24.26 12.08
C LEU A 266 13.21 -23.25 11.50
N ASN A 267 13.67 -22.43 10.56
CA ASN A 267 12.87 -21.50 9.77
C ASN A 267 13.27 -21.62 8.30
N MET A 268 12.39 -21.21 7.38
CA MET A 268 12.66 -21.24 5.94
C MET A 268 12.42 -19.88 5.27
N PRO A 269 13.22 -18.85 5.57
CA PRO A 269 13.07 -17.54 4.92
C PRO A 269 13.50 -17.57 3.45
N GLY A 270 12.89 -16.66 2.69
CA GLY A 270 13.27 -16.34 1.31
C GLY A 270 14.05 -15.03 1.25
N TRP A 271 15.02 -14.94 0.34
CA TRP A 271 15.90 -13.78 0.22
C TRP A 271 15.38 -12.68 -0.71
N LEU A 272 16.01 -11.50 -0.61
CA LEU A 272 15.65 -10.25 -1.29
C LEU A 272 15.99 -10.24 -2.79
N ASN A 273 15.64 -9.15 -3.46
CA ASN A 273 15.98 -8.85 -4.86
C ASN A 273 17.46 -8.46 -5.08
N CYS A 274 18.39 -8.92 -4.24
CA CYS A 274 19.82 -8.64 -4.35
C CYS A 274 20.64 -9.79 -3.73
N THR A 275 21.92 -9.86 -4.08
CA THR A 275 22.87 -10.77 -3.44
C THR A 275 23.66 -10.02 -2.36
N LYS A 276 23.89 -10.65 -1.21
CA LYS A 276 24.63 -10.06 -0.09
C LYS A 276 25.52 -11.10 0.59
N ASP A 277 26.64 -10.67 1.16
CA ASP A 277 27.41 -11.53 2.07
C ASP A 277 26.54 -11.98 3.25
N ILE A 278 26.64 -13.25 3.63
CA ILE A 278 25.79 -13.85 4.66
C ILE A 278 26.00 -13.24 6.04
N THR A 279 27.22 -12.79 6.36
CA THR A 279 27.53 -12.17 7.64
C THR A 279 26.96 -10.76 7.72
N ASP A 280 26.97 -10.02 6.61
CA ASP A 280 26.33 -8.72 6.51
C ASP A 280 24.80 -8.85 6.52
N GLY A 281 24.25 -9.80 5.76
CA GLY A 281 22.80 -10.01 5.60
C GLY A 281 22.11 -10.62 6.82
N LEU A 282 22.84 -11.24 7.74
CA LEU A 282 22.28 -11.77 8.99
C LEU A 282 22.81 -11.06 10.23
N SER A 283 23.37 -9.86 10.05
CA SER A 283 23.97 -9.07 11.12
C SER A 283 22.98 -8.76 12.26
N ALA A 284 21.69 -8.56 11.93
CA ALA A 284 20.61 -8.33 12.91
C ALA A 284 20.40 -9.50 13.88
N ILE A 285 20.80 -10.72 13.50
CA ILE A 285 20.69 -11.93 14.32
C ILE A 285 22.07 -12.56 14.58
N ASP A 286 23.14 -11.77 14.55
CA ASP A 286 24.50 -12.27 14.81
C ASP A 286 24.58 -13.00 16.16
N GLY A 287 25.25 -14.16 16.16
CA GLY A 287 25.28 -15.09 17.29
C GLY A 287 23.95 -15.81 17.59
N GLY A 288 22.82 -15.37 17.02
CA GLY A 288 21.46 -15.85 17.25
C GLY A 288 21.05 -17.12 16.49
N TYR A 289 21.91 -17.67 15.64
CA TYR A 289 21.65 -18.89 14.87
C TYR A 289 22.82 -19.89 14.96
N ASN A 290 22.53 -21.17 14.72
CA ASN A 290 23.49 -22.27 14.72
C ASN A 290 24.16 -22.44 13.35
N TYR A 291 23.34 -22.44 12.29
CA TYR A 291 23.78 -22.59 10.90
C TYR A 291 22.71 -22.06 9.96
N VAL A 292 23.14 -21.80 8.72
CA VAL A 292 22.28 -21.56 7.56
C VAL A 292 22.52 -22.68 6.58
N ALA A 293 21.47 -23.19 5.94
CA ALA A 293 21.59 -24.17 4.88
C ALA A 293 20.88 -23.70 3.63
N ARG A 294 21.50 -23.96 2.48
CA ARG A 294 20.89 -23.79 1.15
C ARG A 294 20.79 -25.14 0.45
N TRP A 295 19.86 -25.27 -0.47
CA TRP A 295 19.71 -26.50 -1.25
C TRP A 295 20.50 -26.39 -2.55
N ASN A 296 21.51 -27.23 -2.73
CA ASN A 296 22.17 -27.35 -4.03
C ASN A 296 21.31 -28.24 -4.92
N ALA A 297 20.57 -27.62 -5.84
CA ALA A 297 19.68 -28.32 -6.74
C ALA A 297 20.43 -29.23 -7.75
N THR A 298 21.71 -28.97 -8.04
CA THR A 298 22.49 -29.82 -8.94
C THR A 298 22.88 -31.14 -8.28
N THR A 299 23.33 -31.08 -7.03
CA THR A 299 23.75 -32.27 -6.27
C THR A 299 22.60 -32.92 -5.49
N GLN A 300 21.47 -32.22 -5.35
CA GLN A 300 20.33 -32.62 -4.50
C GLN A 300 20.75 -32.84 -3.04
N GLU A 301 21.59 -31.94 -2.54
CA GLU A 301 22.14 -31.99 -1.18
C GLU A 301 22.10 -30.60 -0.51
N PHE A 302 22.09 -30.60 0.82
CA PHE A 302 22.22 -29.36 1.59
C PHE A 302 23.67 -28.94 1.70
N GLU A 303 23.91 -27.67 1.37
CA GLU A 303 25.14 -26.95 1.67
C GLU A 303 24.94 -26.12 2.93
N THR A 304 25.98 -25.99 3.75
CA THR A 304 25.90 -25.37 5.07
C THR A 304 26.89 -24.24 5.26
N PHE A 305 26.43 -23.23 5.98
CA PHE A 305 27.23 -22.15 6.54
C PHE A 305 27.07 -22.16 8.06
N ASN A 306 28.20 -22.19 8.77
CA ASN A 306 28.26 -22.09 10.21
C ASN A 306 29.07 -20.84 10.61
N PRO A 307 28.47 -19.86 11.32
CA PRO A 307 29.11 -18.59 11.63
C PRO A 307 30.33 -18.72 12.55
N VAL A 308 30.46 -19.83 13.29
CA VAL A 308 31.62 -20.09 14.18
C VAL A 308 32.63 -21.06 13.58
N ALA A 309 32.34 -21.64 12.41
CA ALA A 309 33.29 -22.50 11.72
C ALA A 309 34.31 -21.66 10.94
N PRO A 310 35.59 -22.09 10.85
CA PRO A 310 36.53 -21.51 9.91
C PRO A 310 35.96 -21.51 8.48
N SER A 311 36.19 -20.44 7.72
CA SER A 311 35.56 -20.22 6.40
C SER A 311 35.79 -21.36 5.40
N VAL A 312 36.89 -22.10 5.50
CA VAL A 312 37.19 -23.28 4.67
C VAL A 312 36.20 -24.44 4.84
N PHE A 313 35.40 -24.44 5.90
CA PHE A 313 34.37 -25.45 6.16
C PHE A 313 32.97 -25.01 5.77
N ASN A 314 32.79 -23.77 5.32
CA ASN A 314 31.51 -23.28 4.84
C ASN A 314 31.42 -23.53 3.34
N ASP A 315 30.29 -24.11 2.90
CA ASP A 315 30.06 -24.44 1.50
C ASP A 315 29.70 -23.20 0.67
N PHE A 316 29.25 -22.13 1.32
CA PHE A 316 28.86 -20.86 0.70
C PHE A 316 29.02 -19.67 1.65
N SER A 317 29.05 -18.46 1.09
CA SER A 317 29.23 -17.19 1.83
C SER A 317 28.23 -16.11 1.45
N GLU A 318 27.33 -16.35 0.50
CA GLU A 318 26.40 -15.35 -0.02
C GLU A 318 24.95 -15.82 0.09
N LEU A 319 24.08 -14.84 0.35
CA LEU A 319 22.64 -14.96 0.24
C LEU A 319 22.25 -14.39 -1.12
N GLU A 320 21.86 -15.25 -2.03
CA GLU A 320 21.68 -14.98 -3.45
C GLU A 320 20.22 -14.59 -3.74
N ARG A 321 20.05 -13.69 -4.71
CA ARG A 321 18.75 -13.22 -5.19
C ARG A 321 17.83 -14.40 -5.57
N GLY A 322 16.63 -14.45 -5.01
CA GLY A 322 15.63 -15.48 -5.38
C GLY A 322 15.92 -16.88 -4.84
N GLU A 323 16.86 -17.03 -3.90
CA GLU A 323 17.09 -18.27 -3.15
C GLU A 323 16.29 -18.32 -1.85
N GLY A 324 15.86 -19.52 -1.48
CA GLY A 324 15.35 -19.82 -0.14
C GLY A 324 16.45 -20.43 0.73
N TYR A 325 16.34 -20.25 2.05
CA TYR A 325 17.32 -20.74 3.02
C TYR A 325 16.64 -21.42 4.18
N PHE A 326 17.33 -22.35 4.82
CA PHE A 326 17.00 -22.79 6.17
C PHE A 326 17.89 -22.07 7.18
N ILE A 327 17.29 -21.56 8.24
CA ILE A 327 18.02 -20.98 9.37
C ILE A 327 17.63 -21.71 10.65
N SER A 328 18.63 -22.29 11.32
CA SER A 328 18.45 -22.86 12.65
C SER A 328 18.70 -21.78 13.70
N ALA A 329 17.65 -21.08 14.12
CA ALA A 329 17.71 -20.03 15.11
C ALA A 329 17.85 -20.60 16.54
N LYS A 330 18.79 -20.09 17.33
CA LYS A 330 19.00 -20.50 18.74
C LYS A 330 17.89 -19.98 19.64
N THR A 331 17.39 -18.79 19.32
CA THR A 331 16.30 -18.08 19.99
C THR A 331 15.43 -17.41 18.93
N ALA A 332 14.23 -16.99 19.29
CA ALA A 332 13.47 -16.10 18.41
C ALA A 332 14.26 -14.81 18.14
N GLY A 333 14.07 -14.24 16.96
CA GLY A 333 14.75 -13.04 16.49
C GLY A 333 14.13 -12.55 15.20
N THR A 334 14.62 -11.43 14.66
CA THR A 334 14.03 -10.82 13.47
C THR A 334 15.15 -10.47 12.49
N ILE A 335 15.01 -10.92 11.24
CA ILE A 335 15.88 -10.47 10.16
C ILE A 335 15.34 -9.14 9.65
N THR A 336 16.13 -8.09 9.73
CA THR A 336 15.80 -6.76 9.20
C THR A 336 16.87 -6.35 8.21
N GLU A 337 16.54 -6.35 6.92
CA GLU A 337 17.51 -6.15 5.85
C GLU A 337 16.94 -5.36 4.69
N ALA A 338 17.83 -4.71 3.95
CA ALA A 338 17.52 -4.04 2.70
C ALA A 338 18.67 -4.17 1.68
N CYS A 339 18.29 -4.20 0.41
CA CYS A 339 19.08 -3.76 -0.72
C CYS A 339 19.07 -2.21 -0.75
#